data_AF-A0ABD2NG88-F1
#
_entry.id   AF-A0ABD2NG88-F1
#
_cell.length_a   1.000
_cell.length_b   1.000
_cell.length_c   1.000
_cell.angle_alpha   90.00
_cell.angle_beta   90.00
_cell.angle_gamma   90.00
#
_symmetry.space_group_name_H-M   'P 1'
#
loop_
_entity.id
_entity.type
_entity.pdbx_description
1 polymer ?
#
loop_
_entity_poly.entity_id
_entity_poly.type
_entity_poly.pdbx_seq_one_letter_code
_entity_poly.pdbx_strand_id
1 'polypeptide(L)'
;MKIQLWNDMEMQRYNYPTPPSTNEDSPVSVHILSPPSYLSESSSSPVDFQKQNYVFASTNFSVMPNQTFDNMPGEVDDIPPCLKMIEQPLDKFRFRYKSEMTGTHGSLNGENSDKTRKMTYPTVELCNYQGSAIVRCSIWQIKHNGDDFMPHAHRLVKKKHGKEETDDPHDLEVNKNTNYQATFHSMGIIHTAKKNIVGELIKKKTKLKRKLLLEKVD
;
A
#
# COMPACT_ATOMS: atom_id res chain seq x y z
N MET A 1 3.17 -0.75 -4.12
CA MET A 1 2.55 -0.91 -2.77
C MET A 1 1.08 -1.25 -2.96
N LYS A 2 0.61 -2.45 -2.62
CA LYS A 2 -0.83 -2.80 -2.75
C LYS A 2 -1.53 -2.54 -1.42
N ILE A 3 -2.53 -1.66 -1.40
CA ILE A 3 -3.45 -1.52 -0.27
C ILE A 3 -4.57 -2.54 -0.48
N GLN A 4 -4.77 -3.41 0.51
CA GLN A 4 -5.93 -4.30 0.59
C GLN A 4 -6.78 -3.87 1.78
N LEU A 5 -8.08 -3.86 1.56
CA LEU A 5 -9.09 -3.56 2.57
C LEU A 5 -9.40 -4.84 3.31
N TRP A 6 -9.30 -4.83 4.64
CA TRP A 6 -9.54 -6.02 5.45
C TRP A 6 -10.81 -5.82 6.26
N ASN A 7 -11.75 -6.75 6.11
CA ASN A 7 -12.88 -6.92 7.01
C ASN A 7 -12.47 -7.99 8.03
N ASP A 8 -12.70 -7.72 9.31
CA ASP A 8 -12.24 -8.58 10.42
C ASP A 8 -12.94 -9.95 10.43
N MET A 9 -12.42 -10.95 9.69
CA MET A 9 -12.82 -12.35 9.87
C MET A 9 -11.62 -13.32 9.72
N GLU A 10 -11.28 -13.91 10.88
CA GLU A 10 -10.43 -15.10 11.16
C GLU A 10 -8.97 -15.16 10.66
N MET A 11 -8.06 -15.30 11.64
CA MET A 11 -6.66 -15.68 11.42
C MET A 11 -6.42 -17.08 12.01
N GLN A 12 -6.55 -18.11 11.18
CA GLN A 12 -6.15 -19.48 11.53
C GLN A 12 -4.61 -19.60 11.47
N ARG A 13 -4.00 -20.13 12.53
CA ARG A 13 -2.55 -20.21 12.71
C ARG A 13 -1.96 -21.44 12.04
N TYR A 14 -0.91 -21.26 11.24
CA TYR A 14 0.09 -22.31 11.03
C TYR A 14 1.52 -21.77 11.11
N ASN A 15 2.38 -22.53 11.77
CA ASN A 15 3.77 -22.23 12.12
C ASN A 15 4.66 -23.16 11.28
N TYR A 16 5.56 -22.63 10.45
CA TYR A 16 6.58 -23.44 9.75
C TYR A 16 7.92 -22.68 9.61
N PRO A 17 9.04 -23.41 9.50
CA PRO A 17 10.37 -22.91 9.84
C PRO A 17 11.05 -22.11 8.71
N THR A 18 11.89 -21.17 9.13
CA THR A 18 12.77 -20.34 8.29
C THR A 18 13.84 -21.18 7.57
N PRO A 19 14.09 -20.97 6.26
CA PRO A 19 15.23 -21.57 5.56
C PRO A 19 16.56 -20.89 5.92
N PRO A 20 17.71 -21.57 5.73
CA PRO A 20 19.00 -21.13 6.25
C PRO A 20 19.60 -19.98 5.44
N SER A 21 20.36 -19.13 6.15
CA SER A 21 21.13 -18.01 5.63
C SER A 21 22.39 -18.48 4.92
N THR A 22 22.54 -18.20 3.62
CA THR A 22 23.84 -18.25 2.93
C THR A 22 24.47 -16.86 2.93
N ASN A 23 25.60 -16.74 3.60
CA ASN A 23 26.52 -15.61 3.46
C ASN A 23 27.26 -15.74 2.11
N GLU A 24 27.79 -14.61 1.64
CA GLU A 24 28.53 -14.42 0.37
C GLU A 24 27.65 -13.99 -0.81
N ASP A 25 27.46 -12.68 -0.94
CA ASP A 25 28.15 -11.92 -1.99
C ASP A 25 27.98 -10.42 -1.71
N SER A 26 29.06 -9.66 -1.72
CA SER A 26 29.02 -8.19 -1.62
C SER A 26 30.07 -7.64 -2.57
N PRO A 27 29.69 -6.91 -3.64
CA PRO A 27 30.69 -6.34 -4.53
C PRO A 27 31.37 -5.13 -3.88
N VAL A 28 32.70 -5.12 -4.01
CA VAL A 28 33.62 -4.10 -3.52
C VAL A 28 33.49 -2.82 -4.36
N SER A 29 33.56 -1.66 -3.70
CA SER A 29 33.52 -0.32 -4.31
C SER A 29 34.76 -0.05 -5.18
N VAL A 30 34.57 0.13 -6.49
CA VAL A 30 35.60 0.65 -7.41
C VAL A 30 35.33 2.13 -7.71
N HIS A 31 36.36 2.96 -7.52
CA HIS A 31 36.38 4.38 -7.85
C HIS A 31 36.27 4.58 -9.37
N ILE A 32 35.32 5.41 -9.81
CA ILE A 32 35.12 5.77 -11.22
C ILE A 32 35.90 7.06 -11.53
N LEU A 33 36.86 6.98 -12.45
CA LEU A 33 37.44 8.12 -13.15
C LEU A 33 36.57 8.46 -14.37
N SER A 34 36.42 9.76 -14.66
CA SER A 34 35.63 10.29 -15.79
C SER A 34 36.18 9.85 -17.16
N PRO A 35 35.33 9.60 -18.18
CA PRO A 35 35.80 9.25 -19.52
C PRO A 35 36.02 10.49 -20.41
N PRO A 36 36.98 10.44 -21.37
CA PRO A 36 37.15 11.50 -22.37
C PRO A 36 36.21 11.30 -23.57
N SER A 37 35.86 12.42 -24.19
CA SER A 37 35.01 12.57 -25.39
C SER A 37 35.77 12.24 -26.68
N TYR A 38 35.22 11.37 -27.54
CA TYR A 38 35.56 11.31 -28.98
C TYR A 38 34.38 10.87 -29.86
N LEU A 39 34.50 11.24 -31.13
CA LEU A 39 33.49 11.40 -32.19
C LEU A 39 32.96 10.10 -32.84
N SER A 40 31.85 10.33 -33.55
CA SER A 40 31.04 9.52 -34.47
C SER A 40 31.69 8.39 -35.28
N GLU A 41 30.94 7.30 -35.47
CA GLU A 41 30.65 6.76 -36.81
C GLU A 41 29.45 5.79 -36.84
N SER A 42 28.84 5.73 -38.02
CA SER A 42 27.55 5.11 -38.38
C SER A 42 27.62 3.61 -38.68
N SER A 43 26.48 2.91 -38.48
CA SER A 43 25.76 2.08 -39.48
C SER A 43 25.23 0.72 -38.98
N SER A 44 24.07 0.37 -39.54
CA SER A 44 23.42 -0.94 -39.70
C SER A 44 22.42 -1.44 -38.64
N SER A 45 21.35 -2.02 -39.18
CA SER A 45 19.97 -2.21 -38.68
C SER A 45 19.74 -3.55 -37.94
N PRO A 46 18.53 -3.83 -37.40
CA PRO A 46 18.33 -4.60 -36.17
C PRO A 46 18.03 -6.09 -36.40
N VAL A 47 18.24 -6.89 -35.35
CA VAL A 47 17.80 -8.30 -35.28
C VAL A 47 16.65 -8.42 -34.27
N ASP A 48 15.51 -8.84 -34.78
CA ASP A 48 14.26 -9.11 -34.07
C ASP A 48 14.40 -10.23 -33.02
N PHE A 49 13.83 -10.00 -31.83
CA PHE A 49 13.46 -11.08 -30.91
C PHE A 49 11.98 -10.92 -30.54
N GLN A 50 11.17 -11.88 -31.01
CA GLN A 50 9.72 -11.87 -30.94
C GLN A 50 9.20 -11.93 -29.50
N LYS A 51 8.33 -10.97 -29.14
CA LYS A 51 7.40 -11.05 -28.02
C LYS A 51 6.32 -12.07 -28.34
N GLN A 52 6.15 -13.07 -27.46
CA GLN A 52 4.97 -13.93 -27.47
C GLN A 52 3.75 -13.13 -26.98
N ASN A 53 2.84 -12.83 -27.90
CA ASN A 53 1.51 -12.27 -27.63
C ASN A 53 0.57 -13.40 -27.22
N TYR A 54 0.03 -13.34 -26.00
CA TYR A 54 -1.17 -14.10 -25.66
C TYR A 54 -2.39 -13.37 -26.25
N VAL A 55 -3.04 -14.05 -27.19
CA VAL A 55 -4.34 -13.69 -27.77
C VAL A 55 -5.41 -14.00 -26.72
N PHE A 56 -6.15 -12.99 -26.25
CA PHE A 56 -7.44 -13.21 -25.61
C PHE A 56 -8.54 -12.63 -26.50
N ALA A 57 -9.51 -13.49 -26.80
CA ALA A 57 -10.58 -13.27 -27.74
C ALA A 57 -11.46 -12.06 -27.36
N SER A 58 -11.62 -11.16 -28.30
CA SER A 58 -12.65 -10.12 -28.29
C SER A 58 -14.01 -10.76 -28.62
N THR A 59 -14.83 -11.01 -27.61
CA THR A 59 -16.24 -11.33 -27.81
C THR A 59 -17.02 -10.04 -28.06
N ASN A 60 -17.48 -9.88 -29.30
CA ASN A 60 -18.48 -8.89 -29.68
C ASN A 60 -19.77 -9.17 -28.90
N PHE A 61 -20.27 -8.18 -28.14
CA PHE A 61 -21.63 -8.21 -27.64
C PHE A 61 -22.50 -7.27 -28.46
N SER A 62 -23.51 -7.87 -29.07
CA SER A 62 -24.56 -7.29 -29.89
C SER A 62 -25.33 -6.18 -29.15
N VAL A 63 -25.47 -5.04 -29.81
CA VAL A 63 -26.41 -3.97 -29.45
C VAL A 63 -27.84 -4.47 -29.68
N MET A 64 -28.68 -4.45 -28.65
CA MET A 64 -30.14 -4.57 -28.76
C MET A 64 -30.82 -3.45 -27.95
N PRO A 65 -32.01 -2.99 -28.38
CA PRO A 65 -32.49 -1.63 -28.13
C PRO A 65 -33.29 -1.48 -26.82
N ASN A 66 -33.37 -0.22 -26.37
CA ASN A 66 -34.13 0.32 -25.24
C ASN A 66 -35.41 -0.46 -24.90
N GLN A 67 -35.42 -1.06 -23.70
CA GLN A 67 -36.64 -1.40 -22.99
C GLN A 67 -36.78 -0.46 -21.80
N THR A 68 -37.87 0.31 -21.83
CA THR A 68 -38.37 1.13 -20.72
C THR A 68 -38.73 0.22 -19.55
N PHE A 69 -37.94 0.27 -18.48
CA PHE A 69 -38.30 -0.36 -17.21
C PHE A 69 -39.10 0.63 -16.37
N ASP A 70 -40.42 0.61 -16.55
CA ASP A 70 -41.35 1.18 -15.58
C ASP A 70 -41.33 0.32 -14.31
N ASN A 71 -41.11 0.98 -13.18
CA ASN A 71 -41.48 0.60 -11.81
C ASN A 71 -41.35 -0.89 -11.42
N MET A 72 -40.19 -1.26 -10.90
CA MET A 72 -40.06 -2.33 -9.91
C MET A 72 -39.65 -1.70 -8.57
N PRO A 73 -40.32 -1.97 -7.45
CA PRO A 73 -39.78 -1.65 -6.14
C PRO A 73 -38.58 -2.58 -5.94
N GLY A 74 -37.39 -2.08 -6.25
CA GLY A 74 -36.16 -2.82 -6.05
C GLY A 74 -36.06 -3.20 -4.58
N GLU A 75 -36.00 -4.49 -4.30
CA GLU A 75 -35.34 -5.01 -3.11
C GLU A 75 -33.99 -4.29 -3.03
N VAL A 76 -33.87 -3.37 -2.07
CA VAL A 76 -32.58 -2.85 -1.68
C VAL A 76 -31.94 -4.02 -0.94
N ASP A 77 -31.25 -4.87 -1.67
CA ASP A 77 -30.30 -5.80 -1.07
C ASP A 77 -29.48 -4.98 -0.08
N ASP A 78 -29.51 -5.34 1.20
CA ASP A 78 -28.75 -4.70 2.27
C ASP A 78 -27.26 -4.85 1.97
N ILE A 79 -26.71 -3.99 1.12
CA ILE A 79 -25.30 -4.03 0.75
C ILE A 79 -24.50 -3.75 2.03
N PRO A 80 -23.64 -4.67 2.48
CA PRO A 80 -22.94 -4.49 3.75
C PRO A 80 -22.00 -3.27 3.68
N PRO A 81 -21.68 -2.66 4.84
CA PRO A 81 -20.65 -1.64 4.93
C PRO A 81 -19.34 -2.12 4.30
N CYS A 82 -18.74 -1.28 3.46
CA CYS A 82 -17.48 -1.61 2.80
C CYS A 82 -16.60 -0.37 2.65
N LEU A 83 -15.29 -0.60 2.59
CA LEU A 83 -14.36 0.46 2.23
C LEU A 83 -14.15 0.46 0.71
N LYS A 84 -13.97 1.65 0.14
CA LYS A 84 -13.64 1.85 -1.27
C LYS A 84 -12.41 2.72 -1.40
N MET A 85 -11.45 2.32 -2.23
CA MET A 85 -10.30 3.17 -2.58
C MET A 85 -10.75 4.29 -3.51
N ILE A 86 -10.61 5.54 -3.06
CA ILE A 86 -10.90 6.73 -3.87
C ILE A 86 -9.62 7.24 -4.55
N GLU A 87 -8.50 7.18 -3.83
CA GLU A 87 -7.18 7.52 -4.35
C GLU A 87 -6.19 6.48 -3.84
N GLN A 88 -5.54 5.76 -4.77
CA GLN A 88 -4.48 4.81 -4.45
C GLN A 88 -3.19 5.55 -4.06
N PRO A 89 -2.31 4.97 -3.22
CA PRO A 89 -0.98 5.50 -3.02
C PRO A 89 -0.16 5.37 -4.30
N LEU A 90 0.78 6.28 -4.49
CA LEU A 90 1.78 6.17 -5.54
C LEU A 90 2.53 4.84 -5.41
N ASP A 91 2.55 4.03 -6.47
CA ASP A 91 3.13 2.69 -6.44
C ASP A 91 4.64 2.73 -6.13
N LYS A 92 5.34 3.68 -6.75
CA LYS A 92 6.79 3.90 -6.59
C LYS A 92 7.06 4.95 -5.53
N PHE A 93 7.17 4.51 -4.28
CA PHE A 93 7.54 5.36 -3.15
C PHE A 93 8.88 4.92 -2.53
N ARG A 94 9.77 5.89 -2.29
CA ARG A 94 11.09 5.63 -1.68
C ARG A 94 10.99 5.62 -0.16
N PHE A 95 11.25 4.48 0.46
CA PHE A 95 11.43 4.39 1.91
C PHE A 95 12.75 5.05 2.32
N ARG A 96 12.78 5.66 3.50
CA ARG A 96 13.92 6.45 3.98
C ARG A 96 14.45 5.91 5.30
N TYR A 97 15.76 5.95 5.53
CA TYR A 97 16.34 5.60 6.82
C TYR A 97 16.12 6.71 7.84
N LYS A 98 16.03 6.34 9.13
CA LYS A 98 15.90 7.32 10.23
C LYS A 98 17.01 8.39 10.22
N SER A 99 18.23 8.00 9.89
CA SER A 99 19.39 8.91 9.85
C SER A 99 19.37 9.88 8.67
N GLU A 100 18.65 9.58 7.58
CA GLU A 100 18.54 10.44 6.40
C GLU A 100 17.47 11.53 6.59
N MET A 101 16.75 11.52 7.71
CA MET A 101 15.54 12.33 7.94
C MET A 101 15.83 13.73 8.47
N THR A 102 16.86 14.38 7.92
CA THR A 102 17.04 15.83 8.10
C THR A 102 16.11 16.55 7.13
N GLY A 103 14.84 16.75 7.49
CA GLY A 103 13.87 17.50 6.69
C GLY A 103 12.43 16.95 6.71
N THR A 104 11.66 17.23 5.64
CA THR A 104 10.33 16.64 5.44
C THR A 104 10.49 15.19 5.00
N HIS A 105 9.88 14.26 5.74
CA HIS A 105 9.76 12.87 5.32
C HIS A 105 8.86 12.93 4.10
N GLY A 106 9.40 12.66 2.90
CA GLY A 106 8.61 12.77 1.67
C GLY A 106 7.22 12.14 1.87
N SER A 107 6.17 12.90 1.58
CA SER A 107 4.81 12.47 1.83
C SER A 107 4.44 11.32 0.91
N LEU A 108 3.77 10.30 1.45
CA LEU A 108 3.12 9.27 0.66
C LEU A 108 1.94 9.91 -0.07
N ASN A 109 2.19 10.22 -1.33
CA ASN A 109 1.22 10.88 -2.20
C ASN A 109 0.29 9.86 -2.86
N GLY A 110 -0.83 10.35 -3.38
CA GLY A 110 -1.73 9.60 -4.23
C GLY A 110 -1.15 9.37 -5.63
N GLU A 111 -1.69 8.39 -6.34
CA GLU A 111 -1.31 8.03 -7.72
C GLU A 111 -1.57 9.18 -8.70
N ASN A 112 -2.64 9.95 -8.50
CA ASN A 112 -3.00 11.10 -9.34
C ASN A 112 -2.31 12.40 -8.90
N SER A 113 -1.31 12.31 -8.01
CA SER A 113 -0.59 13.46 -7.49
C SER A 113 0.37 14.00 -8.56
N ASP A 114 0.12 15.23 -9.00
CA ASP A 114 0.93 15.93 -10.00
C ASP A 114 1.69 17.09 -9.36
N LYS A 115 2.99 17.18 -9.65
CA LYS A 115 3.90 18.22 -9.15
C LYS A 115 3.44 19.64 -9.50
N THR A 116 2.65 19.79 -10.56
CA THR A 116 2.28 21.10 -11.12
C THR A 116 0.87 21.56 -10.75
N ARG A 117 -0.03 20.64 -10.39
CA ARG A 117 -1.46 20.95 -10.21
C ARG A 117 -1.91 20.82 -8.78
N LYS A 118 -1.95 19.59 -8.26
CA LYS A 118 -2.50 19.29 -6.94
C LYS A 118 -1.85 18.05 -6.38
N MET A 119 -1.39 18.16 -5.15
CA MET A 119 -0.92 17.02 -4.39
C MET A 119 -2.12 16.26 -3.82
N THR A 120 -2.33 15.03 -4.27
CA THR A 120 -3.32 14.10 -3.73
C THR A 120 -2.65 13.14 -2.75
N TYR A 121 -3.45 12.43 -1.96
CA TYR A 121 -3.00 11.50 -0.92
C TYR A 121 -3.90 10.27 -0.91
N PRO A 122 -3.43 9.13 -0.37
CA PRO A 122 -4.26 7.94 -0.25
C PRO A 122 -5.58 8.25 0.48
N THR A 123 -6.69 7.91 -0.15
CA THR A 123 -8.04 8.20 0.33
C THR A 123 -8.93 6.99 0.18
N VAL A 124 -9.71 6.72 1.22
CA VAL A 124 -10.79 5.72 1.21
C VAL A 124 -12.11 6.35 1.60
N GLU A 125 -13.20 5.74 1.15
CA GLU A 125 -14.58 6.07 1.52
C GLU A 125 -15.22 4.86 2.20
N LEU A 126 -15.93 5.09 3.30
CA LEU A 126 -16.78 4.08 3.94
C LEU A 126 -18.17 4.16 3.32
N CYS A 127 -18.52 3.16 2.52
CA CYS A 127 -19.80 3.05 1.85
C CYS A 127 -20.81 2.26 2.70
N ASN A 128 -22.11 2.48 2.45
CA ASN A 128 -23.22 1.74 3.05
C ASN A 128 -23.24 1.75 4.58
N TYR A 129 -22.81 2.85 5.20
CA TYR A 129 -22.79 3.02 6.65
C TYR A 129 -23.31 4.41 7.02
N GLN A 130 -24.13 4.49 8.07
CA GLN A 130 -24.80 5.75 8.47
C GLN A 130 -24.36 6.27 9.85
N GLY A 131 -23.42 5.60 10.54
CA GLY A 131 -22.92 6.00 11.86
C GLY A 131 -21.63 6.83 11.84
N SER A 132 -21.02 7.02 13.02
CA SER A 132 -19.60 7.37 13.12
C SER A 132 -18.76 6.09 13.16
N ALA A 133 -17.59 6.10 12.52
CA ALA A 133 -16.66 4.99 12.48
C ALA A 133 -15.21 5.48 12.53
N ILE A 134 -14.29 4.59 12.90
CA ILE A 134 -12.85 4.86 12.84
C ILE A 134 -12.25 4.05 11.70
N VAL A 135 -11.67 4.74 10.72
CA VAL A 135 -10.83 4.13 9.69
C VAL A 135 -9.40 4.14 10.18
N ARG A 136 -8.80 2.94 10.29
CA ARG A 136 -7.43 2.73 10.76
C ARG A 136 -6.50 2.37 9.62
N CYS A 137 -5.36 3.04 9.52
CA CYS A 137 -4.30 2.73 8.55
C CYS A 137 -3.03 2.23 9.25
N SER A 138 -2.52 1.09 8.77
CA SER A 138 -1.29 0.44 9.24
C SER A 138 -0.54 -0.20 8.08
N ILE A 139 0.76 -0.46 8.25
CA ILE A 139 1.57 -1.13 7.22
C ILE A 139 1.65 -2.64 7.45
N TRP A 140 1.27 -3.39 6.43
CA TRP A 140 1.23 -4.85 6.42
C TRP A 140 1.99 -5.42 5.22
N GLN A 141 2.42 -6.67 5.36
CA GLN A 141 2.96 -7.49 4.28
C GLN A 141 2.01 -8.65 4.01
N ILE A 142 1.84 -8.98 2.73
CA ILE A 142 1.09 -10.14 2.27
C ILE A 142 2.04 -11.34 2.36
N LYS A 143 1.60 -12.45 2.96
CA LYS A 143 2.39 -13.69 2.96
C LYS A 143 2.46 -14.28 1.55
N HIS A 144 3.43 -15.15 1.30
CA HIS A 144 3.62 -15.80 0.00
C HIS A 144 2.40 -16.60 -0.49
N ASN A 145 1.55 -17.07 0.42
CA ASN A 145 0.31 -17.77 0.09
C ASN A 145 -0.87 -16.84 -0.28
N GLY A 146 -0.71 -15.51 -0.20
CA GLY A 146 -1.72 -14.54 -0.62
C GLY A 146 -2.89 -14.32 0.36
N ASP A 147 -3.18 -15.30 1.22
CA ASP A 147 -4.39 -15.29 2.05
C ASP A 147 -4.19 -14.71 3.45
N ASP A 148 -2.94 -14.46 3.84
CA ASP A 148 -2.58 -14.02 5.18
C ASP A 148 -1.80 -12.70 5.19
N PHE A 149 -2.11 -11.85 6.17
CA PHE A 149 -1.39 -10.61 6.41
C PHE A 149 -0.50 -10.73 7.65
N MET A 150 0.67 -10.10 7.60
CA MET A 150 1.55 -9.94 8.75
C MET A 150 1.99 -8.49 8.91
N PRO A 151 2.34 -8.04 10.12
CA PRO A 151 2.93 -6.73 10.31
C PRO A 151 4.18 -6.58 9.44
N HIS A 152 4.32 -5.45 8.75
CA HIS A 152 5.53 -5.16 8.01
C HIS A 152 6.66 -4.72 8.97
N ALA A 153 7.92 -5.03 8.67
CA ALA A 153 9.07 -4.66 9.51
C ALA A 153 9.36 -3.15 9.51
N HIS A 154 9.07 -2.48 8.40
CA HIS A 154 9.13 -1.01 8.25
C HIS A 154 8.05 -0.29 9.04
N ARG A 155 8.23 1.01 9.27
CA ARG A 155 7.32 1.81 10.10
C ARG A 155 6.59 2.83 9.24
N LEU A 156 5.26 2.82 9.29
CA LEU A 156 4.44 3.87 8.71
C LEU A 156 4.31 4.99 9.74
N VAL A 157 4.94 6.12 9.48
CA VAL A 157 4.93 7.28 10.37
C VAL A 157 4.02 8.36 9.83
N LYS A 158 3.47 9.18 10.73
CA LYS A 158 2.76 10.41 10.38
C LYS A 158 3.37 11.58 11.12
N LYS A 159 3.66 12.65 10.39
CA LYS A 159 4.19 13.90 10.96
C LYS A 159 3.10 14.95 10.96
N LYS A 160 2.67 15.38 12.15
CA LYS A 160 1.79 16.53 12.31
C LYS A 160 2.64 17.80 12.45
N HIS A 161 2.17 18.92 11.93
CA HIS A 161 2.90 20.18 12.02
C HIS A 161 3.24 20.53 13.47
N GLY A 162 4.52 20.78 13.77
CA GLY A 162 5.00 21.10 15.11
C GLY A 162 4.92 19.97 16.14
N LYS A 163 4.68 18.72 15.74
CA LYS A 163 4.61 17.56 16.64
C LYS A 163 5.62 16.49 16.26
N GLU A 164 5.92 15.64 17.24
CA GLU A 164 6.73 14.45 17.03
C GLU A 164 6.05 13.49 16.05
N GLU A 165 6.89 12.70 15.37
CA GLU A 165 6.45 11.65 14.48
C GLU A 165 5.80 10.51 15.26
N THR A 166 4.59 10.12 14.86
CA THR A 166 3.87 9.00 15.46
C THR A 166 3.93 7.79 14.55
N ASP A 167 4.16 6.61 15.11
CA ASP A 167 4.03 5.33 14.42
C ASP A 167 2.57 4.92 14.25
N ASP A 168 2.32 3.95 13.37
CA ASP A 168 1.01 3.35 13.16
C ASP A 168 0.50 2.56 14.40
N PRO A 169 -0.83 2.40 14.57
CA PRO A 169 -1.92 2.77 13.64
C PRO A 169 -2.21 4.27 13.55
N HIS A 170 -2.68 4.69 12.37
CA HIS A 170 -3.22 6.04 12.13
C HIS A 170 -4.73 5.98 12.01
N ASP A 171 -5.43 6.48 13.02
CA ASP A 171 -6.88 6.46 13.11
C ASP A 171 -7.48 7.79 12.65
N LEU A 172 -8.51 7.73 11.81
CA LEU A 172 -9.31 8.86 11.37
C LEU A 172 -10.79 8.56 11.61
N GLU A 173 -11.49 9.47 12.29
CA GLU A 173 -12.94 9.38 12.43
C GLU A 173 -13.61 9.78 11.11
N VAL A 174 -14.58 8.97 10.67
CA VAL A 174 -15.42 9.23 9.51
C VAL A 174 -16.88 9.20 9.91
N ASN A 175 -17.62 10.19 9.43
CA ASN A 175 -19.05 10.38 9.65
C ASN A 175 -19.63 11.24 8.51
N LYS A 176 -20.92 11.59 8.63
CA LYS A 176 -21.64 12.43 7.67
C LYS A 176 -20.92 13.76 7.35
N ASN A 177 -20.28 14.40 8.33
CA ASN A 177 -19.60 15.70 8.13
C ASN A 177 -18.31 15.57 7.31
N THR A 178 -17.70 14.38 7.32
CA THR A 178 -16.49 14.06 6.52
C THR A 178 -16.83 13.42 5.18
N ASN A 179 -18.11 13.33 4.82
CA ASN A 179 -18.58 12.54 3.67
C ASN A 179 -18.10 11.08 3.71
N TYR A 180 -17.96 10.52 4.91
CA TYR A 180 -17.42 9.18 5.14
C TYR A 180 -16.02 8.91 4.55
N GLN A 181 -15.23 9.95 4.27
CA GLN A 181 -13.91 9.82 3.65
C GLN A 181 -12.76 9.99 4.65
N ALA A 182 -11.78 9.09 4.56
CA ALA A 182 -10.53 9.14 5.31
C ALA A 182 -9.36 9.38 4.35
N THR A 183 -8.73 10.57 4.44
CA THR A 183 -7.55 10.93 3.65
C THR A 183 -6.29 10.97 4.50
N PHE A 184 -5.28 10.20 4.11
CA PHE A 184 -4.07 9.97 4.91
C PHE A 184 -2.88 10.83 4.47
N HIS A 185 -2.91 12.09 4.91
CA HIS A 185 -1.87 13.08 4.66
C HIS A 185 -0.60 12.87 5.50
N SER A 186 0.51 13.44 5.03
CA SER A 186 1.77 13.58 5.78
C SER A 186 2.30 12.27 6.37
N MET A 187 2.05 11.16 5.66
CA MET A 187 2.59 9.86 6.02
C MET A 187 3.92 9.62 5.30
N GLY A 188 4.80 8.86 5.94
CA GLY A 188 6.05 8.39 5.34
C GLY A 188 6.38 6.98 5.83
N ILE A 189 7.31 6.32 5.15
CA ILE A 189 7.75 4.96 5.54
C ILE A 189 9.22 5.00 5.91
N ILE A 190 9.50 4.67 7.18
CA ILE A 190 10.85 4.50 7.71
C ILE A 190 11.32 3.09 7.38
N HIS A 191 12.43 3.00 6.64
CA HIS A 191 13.10 1.74 6.40
C HIS A 191 13.79 1.25 7.67
N THR A 192 13.49 0.00 8.02
CA THR A 192 14.11 -0.72 9.14
C THR A 192 15.34 -1.45 8.63
N ALA A 193 16.52 -1.10 9.15
CA ALA A 193 17.77 -1.78 8.80
C ALA A 193 17.69 -3.29 9.06
N LYS A 194 18.35 -4.09 8.21
CA LYS A 194 18.31 -5.57 8.24
C LYS A 194 18.52 -6.15 9.65
N LYS A 195 19.52 -5.64 10.37
CA LYS A 195 19.84 -6.07 11.75
C LYS A 195 18.71 -5.89 12.76
N ASN A 196 17.78 -4.97 12.50
CA ASN A 196 16.67 -4.64 13.40
C ASN A 196 15.34 -5.26 12.98
N ILE A 197 15.26 -5.92 11.81
CA ILE A 197 14.01 -6.47 11.28
C ILE A 197 13.37 -7.45 12.26
N VAL A 198 14.15 -8.39 12.78
CA VAL A 198 13.65 -9.44 13.68
C VAL A 198 13.07 -8.83 14.96
N GLY A 199 13.81 -7.90 15.59
CA GLY A 199 13.35 -7.21 16.80
C GLY A 199 12.05 -6.42 16.58
N GLU A 200 11.96 -5.68 15.47
CA GLU A 200 10.74 -4.92 15.14
C GLU A 200 9.54 -5.83 14.88
N LEU A 201 9.72 -6.95 14.17
CA LEU A 201 8.64 -7.91 13.91
C LEU A 201 8.17 -8.58 15.21
N ILE A 202 9.08 -8.99 16.09
CA ILE A 202 8.72 -9.57 17.41
C ILE A 202 7.90 -8.55 18.22
N LYS A 203 8.35 -7.30 18.28
CA LYS A 203 7.65 -6.21 18.98
C LYS A 203 6.23 -6.02 18.44
N LYS A 204 6.07 -5.90 17.12
CA LYS A 204 4.75 -5.71 16.48
C LYS A 204 3.82 -6.90 16.69
N LYS A 205 4.31 -8.13 16.50
CA LYS A 205 3.52 -9.36 16.71
C LYS A 205 3.10 -9.52 18.18
N THR A 206 3.98 -9.21 19.12
CA THR A 206 3.67 -9.27 20.56
C THR A 206 2.58 -8.25 20.93
N LYS A 207 2.67 -7.02 20.40
CA LYS A 207 1.64 -5.98 20.59
C LYS A 207 0.27 -6.43 20.07
N LEU A 208 0.23 -7.00 18.86
CA LEU A 208 -1.02 -7.52 18.28
C LEU A 208 -1.59 -8.67 19.10
N LYS A 209 -0.75 -9.66 19.49
CA LYS A 209 -1.19 -10.78 20.33
C LYS A 209 -1.78 -10.28 21.65
N ARG A 210 -1.15 -9.28 22.29
CA ARG A 210 -1.68 -8.67 23.52
C ARG A 210 -3.03 -8.00 23.29
N LYS A 211 -3.20 -7.23 22.20
CA LYS A 211 -4.47 -6.57 21.87
C LYS A 211 -5.60 -7.60 21.69
N LEU A 212 -5.34 -8.67 20.94
CA LEU A 212 -6.27 -9.76 20.72
C LEU A 212 -6.64 -10.52 22.00
N LEU A 213 -5.74 -10.58 22.99
CA LEU A 213 -6.05 -11.20 24.27
C LEU A 213 -6.93 -10.29 25.14
N LEU A 214 -6.76 -8.98 25.07
CA LEU A 214 -7.60 -8.02 25.80
C LEU A 214 -9.03 -8.01 25.26
N GLU A 215 -9.19 -8.04 23.93
CA GLU A 215 -10.51 -8.08 23.26
C GLU A 215 -11.31 -9.37 23.52
N LYS A 216 -10.70 -10.40 24.11
CA LYS A 216 -11.36 -11.67 24.44
C LYS A 216 -11.81 -11.76 25.90
N VAL A 217 -11.47 -10.76 26.71
CA VAL A 217 -11.79 -10.73 28.15
C VAL A 217 -13.06 -9.93 28.42
N ASP A 218 -13.53 -9.16 27.44
CA ASP A 218 -14.82 -8.45 27.42
C ASP A 218 -15.89 -9.25 26.67
#